data_AF-A0A820MEY3-F1
#
_entry.id   AF-A0A820MEY3-F1
#
_cell.length_a   1.000
_cell.length_b   1.000
_cell.length_c   1.000
_cell.angle_alpha   90.00
_cell.angle_beta   90.00
_cell.angle_gamma   90.00
#
_symmetry.space_group_name_H-M   'P 1'
#
loop_
_entity.id
_entity.type
_entity.pdbx_description
1 polymer ?
#
loop_
_entity_poly.entity_id
_entity_poly.type
_entity_poly.pdbx_seq_one_letter_code
_entity_poly.pdbx_strand_id
1 'polypeptide(L)'
;MEAFAIKVSDRFHNTIWLGHADGPAKTIAKDDFNLTRGKRFQFGQGIYTAPDINVAEKYARQFSYQNERYLVVSQNRVNPATLIKISADQTGVMEYWINPSDQDVRPYGVCIRKI
;
A
#
# COMPACT_ATOMS: atom_id res chain seq x y z
N MET A 1 -13.40 -0.07 16.19
CA MET A 1 -12.77 -1.29 15.63
C MET A 1 -11.81 -0.80 14.55
N GLU A 2 -10.56 -1.25 14.50
CA GLU A 2 -9.59 -0.92 13.43
C GLU A 2 -9.45 -2.15 12.52
N ALA A 3 -9.24 -1.95 11.21
CA ALA A 3 -9.00 -3.05 10.27
C ALA A 3 -7.58 -2.98 9.70
N PHE A 4 -7.03 -4.13 9.30
CA PHE A 4 -5.68 -4.23 8.75
C PHE A 4 -5.74 -4.49 7.24
N ALA A 5 -4.93 -3.78 6.47
CA ALA A 5 -4.90 -3.88 5.01
C ALA A 5 -3.50 -3.64 4.44
N ILE A 6 -3.19 -4.26 3.32
CA ILE A 6 -1.91 -4.16 2.65
C ILE A 6 -2.03 -3.20 1.47
N LYS A 7 -1.07 -2.29 1.30
CA LYS A 7 -0.99 -1.32 0.21
C LYS A 7 0.35 -1.41 -0.49
N VAL A 8 0.35 -1.13 -1.79
CA VAL A 8 1.56 -0.89 -2.57
C VAL A 8 1.77 0.60 -2.82
N SER A 9 2.99 1.09 -2.58
CA SER A 9 3.46 2.40 -3.02
C SER A 9 4.01 2.34 -4.45
N ASP A 10 3.50 3.21 -5.32
CA ASP A 10 3.92 3.34 -6.72
C ASP A 10 5.04 4.38 -6.94
N ARG A 11 5.60 5.01 -5.89
CA ARG A 11 6.68 6.01 -6.04
C ARG A 11 7.70 6.04 -4.91
N PHE A 12 8.97 6.00 -5.32
CA PHE A 12 10.10 6.52 -4.55
C PHE A 12 10.98 7.25 -5.56
N HIS A 13 11.06 8.58 -5.46
CA HIS A 13 12.20 9.30 -6.04
C HIS A 13 13.30 9.29 -4.97
N ASN A 14 14.40 8.60 -5.29
CA ASN A 14 15.66 8.52 -4.56
C ASN A 14 15.59 8.44 -3.01
N THR A 15 15.83 7.25 -2.46
CA THR A 15 16.80 7.10 -1.35
C THR A 15 17.15 5.64 -1.08
N ILE A 16 18.42 5.44 -0.76
CA ILE A 16 19.05 4.18 -0.37
C ILE A 16 18.47 3.73 0.97
N TRP A 17 18.11 2.46 1.08
CA TRP A 17 17.66 1.81 2.32
C TRP A 17 18.86 1.31 3.11
N LEU A 18 18.80 1.43 4.45
CA LEU A 18 19.35 0.53 5.48
C LEU A 18 19.35 1.27 6.83
N GLY A 19 18.34 1.02 7.67
CA GLY A 19 18.38 1.25 9.12
C GLY A 19 18.12 2.67 9.66
N HIS A 20 17.55 2.66 10.87
CA HIS A 20 17.30 3.73 11.84
C HIS A 20 16.00 4.56 11.77
N ALA A 21 15.39 4.68 12.95
CA ALA A 21 13.97 4.85 13.22
C ALA A 21 13.43 6.29 13.14
N ASP A 22 14.23 7.26 12.68
CA ASP A 22 13.81 8.67 12.59
C ASP A 22 14.19 9.34 11.25
N GLY A 23 14.10 8.56 10.17
CA GLY A 23 14.40 9.00 8.80
C GLY A 23 13.18 9.22 7.88
N PRO A 24 13.42 9.54 6.59
CA PRO A 24 12.44 9.89 5.55
C PRO A 24 11.30 8.87 5.30
N ALA A 25 11.29 7.73 5.99
CA ALA A 25 10.17 6.79 6.05
C ALA A 25 8.85 7.45 6.53
N LYS A 26 8.91 8.41 7.47
CA LYS A 26 7.73 9.23 7.86
C LYS A 26 7.20 10.06 6.68
N THR A 27 8.08 10.58 5.84
CA THR A 27 7.74 11.37 4.65
C THR A 27 7.20 10.51 3.52
N ILE A 28 7.81 9.34 3.27
CA ILE A 28 7.37 8.36 2.27
C ILE A 28 5.99 7.83 2.63
N ALA A 29 5.79 7.40 3.89
CA ALA A 29 4.47 7.00 4.38
C ALA A 29 3.43 8.07 4.04
N LYS A 30 3.71 9.34 4.38
CA LYS A 30 2.80 10.45 4.13
C LYS A 30 2.59 10.75 2.64
N ASP A 31 3.65 10.68 1.82
CA ASP A 31 3.60 10.95 0.38
C ASP A 31 2.95 9.82 -0.42
N ASP A 32 3.05 8.57 0.06
CA ASP A 32 2.45 7.38 -0.55
C ASP A 32 0.92 7.40 -0.47
N PHE A 33 0.34 8.04 0.56
CA PHE A 33 -1.11 8.23 0.69
C PHE A 33 -1.64 9.48 0.01
N ASN A 34 -0.81 10.27 -0.67
CA ASN A 34 -1.27 11.49 -1.32
C ASN A 34 -2.21 11.19 -2.52
N LEU A 35 -3.51 11.38 -2.30
CA LEU A 35 -4.59 11.10 -3.25
C LEU A 35 -4.56 11.94 -4.53
N THR A 36 -3.85 13.08 -4.53
CA THR A 36 -3.67 13.92 -5.73
C THR A 36 -2.72 13.29 -6.76
N ARG A 37 -2.02 12.23 -6.38
CA ARG A 37 -0.97 11.57 -7.18
C ARG A 37 -1.42 10.25 -7.82
N GLY A 38 -2.58 9.70 -7.44
CA GLY A 38 -3.13 8.47 -8.01
C GLY A 38 -3.66 8.69 -9.42
N LYS A 39 -3.13 7.95 -10.41
CA LYS A 39 -3.46 8.16 -11.83
C LYS A 39 -4.46 7.15 -12.42
N ARG A 40 -4.89 6.14 -11.65
CA ARG A 40 -5.77 5.07 -12.12
C ARG A 40 -6.72 4.60 -11.01
N PHE A 41 -7.95 5.10 -11.04
CA PHE A 41 -9.00 4.80 -10.08
C PHE A 41 -10.11 3.99 -10.77
N GLN A 42 -9.98 2.65 -10.80
CA GLN A 42 -10.92 1.79 -11.51
C GLN A 42 -12.32 1.77 -10.87
N PHE A 43 -12.39 1.86 -9.54
CA PHE A 43 -13.62 1.74 -8.75
C PHE A 43 -13.91 3.00 -7.91
N GLY A 44 -13.34 4.14 -8.30
CA GLY A 44 -13.47 5.42 -7.59
C GLY A 44 -12.16 5.91 -6.98
N GLN A 45 -12.11 7.22 -6.71
CA GLN A 45 -10.93 7.90 -6.17
C GLN A 45 -10.72 7.55 -4.70
N GLY A 46 -9.49 7.16 -4.35
CA GLY A 46 -9.14 6.79 -2.98
C GLY A 46 -7.83 6.02 -2.90
N ILE A 47 -7.41 5.68 -1.70
CA ILE A 47 -6.29 4.78 -1.46
C ILE A 47 -6.77 3.35 -1.56
N TYR A 48 -6.18 2.60 -2.46
CA TYR A 48 -6.47 1.18 -2.65
C TYR A 48 -5.60 0.37 -1.70
N THR A 49 -6.26 -0.51 -0.95
CA THR A 49 -5.64 -1.51 -0.09
C THR A 49 -6.32 -2.86 -0.34
N ALA A 50 -5.71 -3.95 0.12
CA ALA A 50 -6.28 -5.27 0.05
C ALA A 50 -6.03 -6.04 1.34
N PRO A 51 -7.01 -6.83 1.83
CA PRO A 51 -6.79 -7.70 2.97
C PRO A 51 -5.91 -8.91 2.63
N ASP A 52 -5.91 -9.35 1.37
CA ASP A 52 -5.12 -10.49 0.88
C ASP A 52 -3.75 -10.03 0.35
N ILE A 53 -2.68 -10.66 0.85
CA ILE A 53 -1.31 -10.38 0.42
C ILE A 53 -1.07 -10.78 -1.04
N ASN A 54 -1.75 -11.81 -1.56
CA ASN A 54 -1.60 -12.23 -2.96
C ASN A 54 -2.15 -11.17 -3.92
N VAL A 55 -3.18 -10.46 -3.49
CA VAL A 55 -3.76 -9.32 -4.21
C VAL A 55 -2.79 -8.16 -4.20
N ALA A 56 -2.25 -7.80 -3.03
CA ALA A 56 -1.27 -6.74 -2.90
C ALA A 56 0.04 -7.05 -3.65
N GLU A 57 0.46 -8.32 -3.69
CA GLU A 57 1.68 -8.77 -4.36
C GLU A 57 1.68 -8.47 -5.85
N LYS A 58 0.52 -8.57 -6.52
CA LYS A 58 0.36 -8.24 -7.95
C LYS A 58 0.74 -6.81 -8.29
N TYR A 59 0.70 -5.93 -7.30
CA TYR A 59 1.09 -4.54 -7.44
C TYR A 59 2.44 -4.24 -6.78
N ALA A 60 3.04 -5.20 -6.06
CA ALA A 60 4.22 -5.00 -5.22
C ALA A 60 5.38 -4.37 -5.99
N ARG A 61 6.10 -3.47 -5.32
CA ARG A 61 7.29 -2.87 -5.91
C ARG A 61 8.43 -3.87 -5.85
N GLN A 62 9.09 -4.06 -6.98
CA GLN A 62 10.32 -4.85 -7.06
C GLN A 62 11.56 -3.96 -6.86
N PHE A 63 12.55 -4.44 -6.13
CA PHE A 63 13.87 -3.83 -6.03
C PHE A 63 14.98 -4.88 -5.97
N SER A 64 16.20 -4.48 -6.31
CA SER A 64 17.38 -5.33 -6.24
C SER A 64 18.30 -4.90 -5.10
N TYR A 65 18.83 -5.87 -4.35
CA TYR A 65 19.81 -5.64 -3.29
C TYR A 65 20.76 -6.82 -3.22
N GLN A 66 22.08 -6.57 -3.23
CA GLN A 66 23.10 -7.62 -3.20
C GLN A 66 22.88 -8.74 -4.25
N ASN A 67 22.62 -8.36 -5.51
CA ASN A 67 22.33 -9.26 -6.63
C ASN A 67 21.07 -10.12 -6.50
N GLU A 68 20.27 -9.91 -5.45
CA GLU A 68 19.01 -10.58 -5.22
C GLU A 68 17.83 -9.65 -5.49
N ARG A 69 16.69 -10.22 -5.87
CA ARG A 69 15.46 -9.46 -6.18
C ARG A 69 14.44 -9.64 -5.07
N TYR A 70 13.75 -8.56 -4.75
CA TYR A 70 12.79 -8.51 -3.66
C TYR A 70 11.52 -7.79 -4.08
N LEU A 71 10.39 -8.19 -3.50
CA LEU A 71 9.14 -7.44 -3.48
C LEU A 71 8.98 -6.75 -2.14
N VAL A 72 8.39 -5.56 -2.14
CA VAL A 72 7.98 -4.85 -0.92
C VAL A 72 6.51 -4.44 -1.00
N VAL A 73 5.80 -4.64 0.12
CA VAL A 73 4.43 -4.17 0.34
C VAL A 73 4.33 -3.50 1.72
N SER A 74 3.44 -2.51 1.86
CA SER A 74 3.19 -1.82 3.13
C SER A 74 1.99 -2.41 3.85
N GLN A 75 2.13 -2.68 5.14
CA GLN A 75 1.02 -3.04 6.01
C GLN A 75 0.46 -1.80 6.69
N ASN A 76 -0.88 -1.67 6.66
CA ASN A 76 -1.56 -0.47 7.10
C ASN A 76 -2.75 -0.82 8.00
N ARG A 77 -3.04 0.06 8.94
CA ARG A 77 -4.34 0.14 9.60
C ARG A 77 -5.22 1.05 8.78
N VAL A 78 -6.45 0.63 8.55
CA VAL A 78 -7.47 1.41 7.83
C VAL A 78 -8.62 1.74 8.76
N ASN A 79 -9.21 2.91 8.58
CA ASN A 79 -10.44 3.31 9.26
C ASN A 79 -11.63 2.55 8.66
N PRO A 80 -12.29 1.62 9.38
CA PRO A 80 -13.40 0.87 8.81
C PRO A 80 -14.69 1.67 8.69
N ALA A 81 -14.82 2.83 9.35
CA ALA A 81 -16.03 3.64 9.28
C ALA A 81 -16.22 4.30 7.91
N THR A 82 -15.12 4.55 7.18
CA THR A 82 -15.11 5.19 5.86
C THR A 82 -14.63 4.23 4.76
N LEU A 83 -14.41 2.96 5.10
CA LEU A 83 -13.86 1.95 4.21
C LEU A 83 -14.92 1.49 3.20
N ILE A 84 -14.63 1.66 1.91
CA ILE A 84 -15.46 1.13 0.83
C ILE A 84 -14.88 -0.21 0.41
N LYS A 85 -15.65 -1.28 0.58
CA LYS A 85 -15.25 -2.64 0.15
C LYS A 85 -15.80 -2.93 -1.23
N ILE A 86 -14.90 -3.29 -2.15
CA ILE A 86 -15.23 -3.78 -3.48
C ILE A 86 -14.99 -5.29 -3.47
N SER A 87 -16.08 -6.04 -3.39
CA SER A 87 -16.05 -7.51 -3.32
C SER A 87 -15.45 -8.13 -4.59
N ALA A 88 -14.89 -9.33 -4.47
CA ALA A 88 -14.38 -10.10 -5.62
C ALA A 88 -15.43 -10.30 -6.73
N ASP A 89 -16.72 -10.41 -6.39
CA ASP A 89 -17.80 -10.53 -7.37
C ASP A 89 -17.93 -9.30 -8.28
N GLN A 90 -17.67 -8.10 -7.73
CA GLN A 90 -17.71 -6.84 -8.48
C GLN A 90 -16.47 -6.65 -9.36
N THR A 91 -15.34 -7.23 -8.96
CA THR A 91 -14.07 -7.11 -9.71
C THR A 91 -13.84 -8.28 -10.65
N GLY A 92 -14.62 -9.35 -10.50
CA GLY A 92 -14.47 -10.64 -11.17
C GLY A 92 -13.27 -11.47 -10.72
N VAL A 93 -12.44 -10.97 -9.79
CA VAL A 93 -11.15 -11.60 -9.48
C VAL A 93 -10.73 -11.50 -8.00
N MET A 94 -10.86 -10.32 -7.35
CA MET A 94 -10.25 -10.08 -6.03
C MET A 94 -10.93 -8.96 -5.23
N GLU A 95 -10.87 -9.03 -3.90
CA GLU A 95 -11.39 -7.98 -3.03
C GLU A 95 -10.41 -6.80 -2.92
N TYR A 96 -10.93 -5.58 -3.12
CA TYR A 96 -10.20 -4.34 -2.85
C TYR A 96 -10.94 -3.49 -1.84
N TRP A 97 -10.17 -2.72 -1.09
CA TRP A 97 -10.65 -1.76 -0.14
C TRP A 97 -10.20 -0.36 -0.55
N ILE A 98 -11.11 0.60 -0.47
CA ILE A 98 -10.84 1.97 -0.86
C ILE A 98 -11.10 2.87 0.34
N ASN A 99 -10.08 3.62 0.73
CA ASN A 99 -10.19 4.68 1.71
C ASN A 99 -10.20 6.04 0.97
N PRO A 100 -11.28 6.83 1.07
CA PRO A 100 -11.39 8.10 0.35
C PRO A 100 -10.44 9.20 0.87
N SER A 101 -9.94 9.08 2.10
CA SER A 101 -9.02 10.03 2.73
C SER A 101 -7.66 9.40 3.06
N ASP A 102 -6.60 10.20 2.99
CA ASP A 102 -5.26 9.81 3.41
C ASP A 102 -5.11 9.69 4.94
N GLN A 103 -5.98 10.36 5.70
CA GLN A 103 -6.02 10.25 7.16
C GLN A 103 -6.57 8.90 7.64
N ASP A 104 -7.29 8.20 6.76
CA ASP A 104 -7.92 6.91 7.05
C ASP A 104 -6.99 5.73 6.88
N VAL A 105 -5.75 5.94 6.43
CA VAL A 105 -4.76 4.87 6.24
C VAL A 105 -3.46 5.19 6.94
N ARG A 106 -3.01 4.29 7.82
CA ARG A 106 -1.80 4.47 8.62
C ARG A 106 -0.87 3.27 8.46
N PRO A 107 0.30 3.42 7.84
CA PRO A 107 1.26 2.33 7.74
C PRO A 107 1.81 2.02 9.12
N TYR A 108 2.03 0.74 9.40
CA TYR A 108 2.65 0.27 10.64
C TYR A 108 3.76 -0.76 10.40
N GLY A 109 3.89 -1.28 9.18
CA GLY A 109 4.89 -2.28 8.85
C GLY A 109 5.16 -2.37 7.36
N VAL A 110 6.24 -3.06 7.01
CA VAL A 110 6.59 -3.41 5.63
C VAL A 110 6.85 -4.91 5.57
N CYS A 111 6.36 -5.57 4.52
CA CYS A 111 6.71 -6.96 4.22
C CYS A 111 7.64 -6.98 3.02
N ILE A 112 8.75 -7.72 3.15
CA ILE A 112 9.72 -7.90 2.09
C ILE A 112 9.82 -9.40 1.79
N ARG A 113 9.70 -9.77 0.51
CA ARG A 113 9.80 -11.16 0.04
C ARG A 113 10.87 -11.25 -1.03
N LYS A 114 11.81 -12.20 -0.89
CA LYS A 114 12.78 -12.54 -1.95
C LYS A 114 12.07 -13.24 -3.12
N ILE A 115 12.49 -12.97 -4.36
CA ILE A 115 11.96 -13.54 -5.62
C ILE A 115 12.98 -14.45 -6.27
#